data_AF-A0A2P5M2S5-F1
#
_entry.id   AF-A0A2P5M2S5-F1
#
_cell.length_a   1.000
_cell.length_b   1.000
_cell.length_c   1.000
_cell.angle_alpha   90.00
_cell.angle_beta   90.00
_cell.angle_gamma   90.00
#
_symmetry.space_group_name_H-M   'P 1'
#
loop_
_entity.id
_entity.type
_entity.pdbx_description
1 polymer ?
#
loop_
_entity_poly.entity_id
_entity_poly.type
_entity_poly.pdbx_seq_one_letter_code
_entity_poly.pdbx_strand_id
1 'polypeptide(L)' 'MAELPANIRQNIPRININVFVYTQDPAERFVMINMAKYVKGQQTPENLEIRDIRPDSLVLGYQGRVFQVEAP' A
#
# COMPACT_ATOMS: atom_id res chain seq x y z
N MET A 1 -7.79 -7.28 17.56
CA MET A 1 -7.13 -6.39 16.59
C MET A 1 -5.89 -7.13 16.12
N ALA A 2 -5.84 -7.55 14.85
CA ALA A 2 -4.70 -8.29 14.32
C ALA A 2 -3.69 -7.27 13.77
N GLU A 3 -2.78 -6.82 14.62
CA GLU A 3 -1.59 -6.08 14.21
C GLU A 3 -0.79 -6.97 13.28
N LEU A 4 -0.38 -6.44 12.12
CA LEU A 4 0.42 -7.23 11.18
C LEU A 4 1.71 -7.65 11.86
N PRO A 5 2.02 -8.95 11.88
CA PRO A 5 3.23 -9.40 12.53
C PRO A 5 4.43 -8.82 11.76
N ALA A 6 5.36 -8.23 12.51
CA ALA A 6 6.47 -7.42 11.99
C ALA A 6 7.32 -8.13 10.92
N ASN A 7 7.31 -9.47 10.90
CA ASN A 7 7.97 -10.31 9.92
C ASN A 7 7.42 -10.16 8.49
N ILE A 8 6.18 -9.67 8.32
CA ILE A 8 5.59 -9.43 6.99
C ILE A 8 6.06 -8.10 6.41
N ARG A 9 6.26 -7.06 7.24
CA ARG A 9 6.91 -5.81 6.82
C ARG A 9 8.32 -6.07 6.24
N GLN A 10 8.97 -7.16 6.63
CA GLN A 10 10.32 -7.51 6.18
C GLN A 10 10.38 -8.30 4.86
N ASN A 11 9.24 -8.84 4.37
CA ASN A 11 9.20 -9.61 3.12
C ASN A 11 8.66 -8.80 1.93
N ILE A 12 8.09 -7.63 2.17
CA ILE A 12 7.78 -6.70 1.10
C ILE A 12 9.12 -6.10 0.65
N PRO A 13 9.37 -5.95 -0.67
CA PRO A 13 10.53 -5.21 -1.13
C PRO A 13 10.58 -3.85 -0.42
N ARG A 14 11.78 -3.28 -0.22
CA ARG A 14 11.95 -2.04 0.54
C ARG A 14 11.26 -0.86 -0.17
N ILE A 15 9.95 -0.76 0.00
CA ILE A 15 9.12 0.31 -0.51
C ILE A 15 9.12 1.44 0.49
N ASN A 16 9.48 2.63 0.03
CA ASN A 16 9.31 3.84 0.82
C ASN A 16 8.00 4.49 0.41
N ILE A 17 7.02 4.48 1.31
CA ILE A 17 5.81 5.28 1.15
C ILE A 17 6.17 6.72 1.51
N ASN A 18 6.31 7.56 0.48
CA ASN A 18 6.68 8.96 0.66
C ASN A 18 5.45 9.81 1.00
N VAL A 19 4.31 9.48 0.41
CA VAL A 19 3.06 10.23 0.58
C VAL A 19 1.91 9.23 0.69
N PHE A 20 1.02 9.48 1.65
CA PHE A 20 -0.21 8.73 1.81
C PHE A 20 -1.38 9.72 1.87
N VAL A 21 -2.26 9.70 0.87
CA VAL A 21 -3.44 10.56 0.82
C VAL A 21 -4.69 9.71 0.84
N TYR A 22 -5.43 9.84 1.94
CA TYR A 22 -6.76 9.28 2.08
C TYR A 22 -7.81 10.41 2.10
N THR A 23 -8.88 10.22 1.33
CA THR A 23 -10.05 11.10 1.27
C THR A 23 -11.31 10.23 1.23
N GLN A 24 -12.47 10.83 1.51
CA GLN A 24 -13.74 10.10 1.40
C GLN A 24 -14.01 9.69 -0.06
N ASP A 25 -13.66 10.54 -1.02
CA ASP A 25 -13.77 10.23 -2.45
C ASP A 25 -12.67 9.24 -2.90
N PRO A 26 -13.02 8.03 -3.37
CA PRO A 26 -12.04 7.01 -3.74
C PRO A 26 -11.18 7.38 -4.96
N ALA A 27 -11.60 8.32 -5.82
CA ALA A 27 -10.82 8.75 -6.98
C ALA A 27 -9.69 9.72 -6.59
N GLU A 28 -9.84 10.41 -5.46
CA GLU A 28 -8.83 11.31 -4.90
C GLU A 28 -7.80 10.59 -4.02
N ARG A 29 -8.00 9.31 -3.70
CA ARG A 29 -7.06 8.52 -2.89
C ARG A 29 -5.84 8.11 -3.70
N PHE A 30 -4.65 8.35 -3.16
CA PHE A 30 -3.41 7.91 -3.78
C PHE A 30 -2.31 7.72 -2.75
N VAL A 31 -1.31 6.95 -3.15
CA VAL A 31 -0.04 6.82 -2.43
C VAL A 31 1.11 7.16 -3.35
N MET A 32 2.20 7.69 -2.80
CA MET A 32 3.46 7.78 -3.52
C MET A 32 4.42 6.77 -2.94
N ILE A 33 4.82 5.82 -3.78
CA ILE A 33 5.80 4.78 -3.45
C ILE A 33 7.02 5.03 -4.31
N ASN A 34 8.20 5.15 -3.68
CA ASN A 34 9.45 5.42 -4.39
C ASN A 34 9.33 6.64 -5.35
N MET A 35 8.70 7.71 -4.87
CA MET A 35 8.39 8.95 -5.60
C MET A 35 7.44 8.81 -6.81
N ALA A 36 6.85 7.64 -7.04
CA ALA A 36 5.85 7.42 -8.08
C ALA A 36 4.44 7.35 -7.47
N LYS A 37 3.48 8.03 -8.10
CA LYS A 37 2.08 8.05 -7.66
C LYS A 37 1.36 6.79 -8.12
N TYR A 38 0.64 6.16 -7.20
CA TYR A 38 -0.22 5.02 -7.45
C TYR A 38 -1.62 5.21 -6.87
N VAL A 39 -2.60 4.70 -7.58
CA VAL A 39 -4.01 4.64 -7.15
C VAL A 39 -4.48 3.19 -7.07
N LYS A 40 -5.66 2.98 -6.47
CA LYS A 40 -6.29 1.65 -6.42
C LYS A 40 -6.37 0.99 -7.80
N GLY A 41 -6.03 -0.29 -7.85
CA GLY A 41 -5.99 -1.13 -9.05
C GLY A 41 -4.68 -1.06 -9.83
N GLN A 42 -3.76 -0.15 -9.49
CA GLN A 42 -2.47 -0.07 -10.19
C GLN A 42 -1.43 -1.02 -9.60
N GLN A 43 -0.50 -1.45 -10.45
CA GLN A 43 0.66 -2.25 -10.07
C GLN A 43 1.94 -1.41 -10.16
N THR A 44 2.79 -1.54 -9.15
CA THR A 44 4.13 -0.95 -9.12
C THR A 44 5.11 -1.81 -9.95
N PRO A 45 6.27 -1.26 -10.35
CA PRO A 45 7.34 -2.03 -11.00
C PRO A 45 7.85 -3.21 -10.17
N GLU A 46 7.63 -3.17 -8.85
CA GLU A 46 8.02 -4.21 -7.89
C GLU A 46 6.99 -5.35 -7.79
N ASN A 47 6.00 -5.40 -8.70
CA ASN A 47 4.88 -6.34 -8.71
C ASN A 47 3.91 -6.20 -7.52
N LEU A 48 3.92 -5.06 -6.82
CA LEU A 48 2.93 -4.75 -5.79
C LEU A 48 1.69 -4.14 -6.41
N GLU A 49 0.53 -4.72 -6.17
CA GLU A 49 -0.77 -4.21 -6.58
C GLU A 49 -1.39 -3.38 -5.46
N ILE A 50 -1.80 -2.14 -5.75
CA ILE A 50 -2.56 -1.31 -4.82
C ILE A 50 -4.01 -1.78 -4.80
N ARG A 51 -4.38 -2.61 -3.82
CA ARG A 51 -5.74 -3.16 -3.75
C ARG A 51 -6.73 -2.19 -3.13
N ASP A 52 -6.33 -1.50 -2.07
CA ASP A 52 -7.19 -0.54 -1.38
C ASP A 52 -6.36 0.46 -0.58
N ILE A 53 -6.84 1.70 -0.51
CA ILE A 53 -6.24 2.78 0.29
C ILE A 53 -7.27 3.14 1.36
N ARG A 54 -6.96 2.81 2.61
CA ARG A 54 -7.82 2.98 3.79
C ARG A 54 -7.34 4.18 4.63
N PRO A 55 -8.11 4.63 5.63
CA PRO A 55 -7.72 5.80 6.43
C PRO A 55 -6.39 5.62 7.16
N ASP A 56 -6.14 4.41 7.66
CA ASP A 56 -5.02 4.04 8.54
C ASP A 56 -4.05 3.06 7.88
N SER A 57 -4.38 2.54 6.70
CA SER A 57 -3.66 1.41 6.11
C SER A 57 -3.74 1.34 4.59
N LEU A 58 -2.76 0.67 3.99
CA LEU A 58 -2.69 0.34 2.58
C LEU A 58 -2.83 -1.17 2.41
N VAL A 59 -3.75 -1.62 1.55
CA VAL A 59 -3.89 -3.02 1.19
C VAL A 59 -3.14 -3.27 -0.12
N LEU A 60 -2.17 -4.16 -0.07
CA LEU A 60 -1.26 -4.51 -1.16
C LEU A 60 -1.43 -5.98 -1.57
N GLY A 61 -1.36 -6.25 -2.86
CA GLY A 61 -1.22 -7.60 -3.41
C GLY A 61 0.22 -7.85 -3.84
N TYR A 62 0.81 -8.99 -3.45
CA TYR A 62 2.14 -9.40 -3.89
C TYR A 62 2.21 -10.92 -4.05
N GLN A 63 2.62 -11.40 -5.22
CA GLN A 63 2.74 -12.84 -5.54
C GLN A 63 1.50 -13.67 -5.16
N GLY A 64 0.30 -13.15 -5.44
CA GLY A 64 -0.96 -13.82 -5.12
C GLY A 64 -1.36 -13.78 -3.64
N ARG A 65 -0.59 -13.11 -2.78
CA ARG A 65 -0.90 -12.90 -1.36
C ARG A 65 -1.33 -11.46 -1.13
N VAL A 66 -2.24 -11.26 -0.18
CA VAL A 66 -2.71 -9.93 0.21
C VAL A 66 -2.11 -9.58 1.55
N PHE A 67 -1.61 -8.36 1.64
CA PHE A 67 -0.98 -7.80 2.82
C PHE A 67 -1.63 -6.45 3.11
N GLN A 68 -1.73 -6.12 4.39
CA GLN A 68 -2.06 -4.78 4.82
C GLN A 68 -0.78 -4.17 5.41
N VAL A 69 -0.56 -2.88 5.22
CA VAL A 69 0.51 -2.14 5.88
C VAL A 69 -0.10 -0.91 6.49
N GLU A 70 0.37 -0.52 7.67
CA GLU A 70 -0.06 0.74 8.27
C GLU A 70 0.47 1.90 7.44
N ALA A 71 -0.36 2.92 7.28
CA ALA A 71 0.07 4.18 6.69
C ALA A 71 1.19 4.80 7.55
N PRO A 72 2.16 5.52 6.95
CA PRO A 72 3.23 6.19 7.68
C PRO A 72 2.72 7.31 8.61
#